data_AF-A0A518B8U6-F1
#
_entry.id   AF-A0A518B8U6-F1
#
_cell.length_a   1.000
_cell.length_b   1.000
_cell.length_c   1.000
_cell.angle_alpha   90.00
_cell.angle_beta   90.00
_cell.angle_gamma   90.00
#
_symmetry.space_group_name_H-M   'P 1'
#
loop_
_entity.id
_entity.type
_entity.pdbx_description
1 polymer ?
#
loop_
_entity_poly.entity_id
_entity_poly.type
_entity_poly.pdbx_seq_one_letter_code
_entity_poly.pdbx_strand_id
1 'polypeptide(L)'
;MNDNPTPPILSLIQKGCDRFPRYIIVKGDHVRNPVFWNAVSEEWHADEHMATVFADVNQILWEHHGLMMKAIGDRPCHKYVMPMSVELYGEKPSLEAFQEWLEKALRLVVNTPDYGYGPDGAVGVVMAHFDKLREKKR
;
A
#
# COMPACT_ATOMS: atom_id res chain seq x y z
N MET A 1 21.76 12.16 -19.99
CA MET A 1 21.24 12.51 -18.66
C MET A 1 20.53 11.27 -18.16
N ASN A 2 21.08 10.62 -17.12
CA ASN A 2 20.45 9.45 -16.50
C ASN A 2 19.30 9.95 -15.63
N ASP A 3 18.12 10.09 -16.22
CA ASP A 3 16.88 10.16 -15.43
C ASP A 3 16.69 8.76 -14.85
N ASN A 4 17.27 8.52 -13.68
CA ASN A 4 16.92 7.38 -12.87
C ASN A 4 15.51 7.70 -12.35
N PRO A 5 14.42 7.14 -12.92
CA PRO A 5 13.09 7.59 -12.58
C PRO A 5 12.78 6.95 -11.24
N THR A 6 13.16 7.64 -10.17
CA THR A 6 12.67 7.35 -8.83
C THR A 6 11.15 7.19 -8.97
N PRO A 7 10.60 6.02 -8.60
CA PRO A 7 9.18 5.77 -8.69
C PRO A 7 8.40 6.94 -8.06
N PRO A 8 7.27 7.35 -8.65
CA PRO A 8 6.50 8.45 -8.09
C PRO A 8 6.13 8.14 -6.64
N ILE A 9 6.43 9.08 -5.73
CA ILE A 9 6.12 8.91 -4.32
C ILE A 9 4.62 9.12 -4.15
N LEU A 10 3.88 8.00 -4.13
CA LEU A 10 2.44 7.99 -3.87
C LEU A 10 2.20 7.89 -2.37
N SER A 11 1.68 8.95 -1.77
CA SER A 11 1.36 9.03 -0.35
C SER A 11 -0.14 9.10 -0.11
N LEU A 12 -0.57 8.55 1.02
CA LEU A 12 -1.94 8.65 1.51
C LEU A 12 -1.96 9.63 2.67
N ILE A 13 -2.76 10.70 2.55
CA ILE A 13 -2.84 11.77 3.56
C ILE A 13 -4.23 11.74 4.19
N GLN A 14 -4.27 11.74 5.53
CA GLN A 14 -5.52 11.95 6.28
C GLN A 14 -5.84 13.45 6.37
N LYS A 15 -7.04 13.85 5.94
CA LYS A 15 -7.56 15.23 6.00
C LYS A 15 -8.72 15.41 7.00
N GLY A 16 -9.32 14.30 7.46
CA GLY A 16 -10.38 14.29 8.47
C GLY A 16 -9.85 14.19 9.91
N CYS A 17 -10.75 14.19 10.89
CA CYS A 17 -10.41 13.94 12.29
C CYS A 17 -10.44 12.44 12.61
N ASP A 18 -9.87 12.03 13.74
CA ASP A 18 -9.79 10.61 14.13
C ASP A 18 -11.16 9.91 14.22
N ARG A 19 -12.21 10.67 14.54
CA ARG A 19 -13.59 10.15 14.61
C ARG A 19 -14.24 9.99 13.23
N PHE A 20 -13.80 10.79 12.25
CA PHE A 20 -14.34 10.80 10.89
C PHE A 20 -13.19 10.96 9.89
N PRO A 21 -12.31 9.95 9.78
CA PRO A 21 -11.14 10.08 8.94
C PRO A 21 -11.57 10.19 7.47
N ARG A 22 -10.80 10.97 6.73
CA ARG A 22 -10.93 11.18 5.30
C ARG A 22 -9.55 11.12 4.70
N TYR A 23 -9.42 10.52 3.53
CA TYR A 23 -8.13 10.25 2.93
C TYR A 23 -8.08 10.75 1.49
N ILE A 24 -6.90 11.19 1.06
CA ILE A 24 -6.59 11.57 -0.32
C ILE A 24 -5.29 10.91 -0.75
N ILE A 25 -5.13 10.70 -2.06
CA ILE A 25 -3.88 10.21 -2.65
C ILE A 25 -3.14 11.41 -3.22
N VAL A 26 -1.87 11.54 -2.85
CA VAL A 26 -0.96 12.57 -3.34
C VAL A 26 0.24 11.92 -4.00
N LYS A 27 0.68 12.50 -5.10
CA LYS A 27 1.95 12.18 -5.75
C LYS A 27 2.86 13.40 -5.61
N GLY A 28 4.03 13.22 -5.02
CA GLY A 28 5.06 14.26 -4.95
C GLY A 28 6.24 13.97 -5.88
N ASP A 29 6.81 15.00 -6.48
CA ASP A 29 8.13 14.93 -7.11
C ASP A 29 9.26 15.19 -6.09
N HIS A 30 10.52 15.14 -6.54
CA HIS A 30 11.71 15.36 -5.71
C HIS A 30 11.80 16.78 -5.11
N VAL A 31 10.99 17.72 -5.61
CA VAL A 31 10.97 19.15 -5.24
C VAL A 31 9.71 19.48 -4.42
N ARG A 32 8.91 18.48 -4.05
CA ARG A 32 7.67 18.59 -3.25
C ARG A 32 6.56 19.38 -3.94
N ASN A 33 6.43 19.33 -5.26
CA ASN A 33 5.21 19.81 -5.94
C ASN A 33 4.14 18.70 -5.82
N PRO A 34 3.18 18.80 -4.88
CA PRO A 34 2.19 17.74 -4.74
C PRO A 34 1.16 17.88 -5.85
N VAL A 35 0.83 16.77 -6.50
CA VAL A 35 -0.37 16.65 -7.32
C VAL A 35 -1.31 15.62 -6.68
N PHE A 36 -2.60 15.83 -6.86
CA PHE A 36 -3.65 15.16 -6.13
C PHE A 36 -4.48 14.29 -7.08
N TRP A 37 -4.76 13.06 -6.67
CA TRP A 37 -5.51 12.13 -7.52
C TRP A 37 -7.00 12.46 -7.50
N ASN A 38 -7.59 12.56 -8.68
CA ASN A 38 -9.03 12.60 -8.87
C ASN A 38 -9.48 11.30 -9.55
N ALA A 39 -10.09 10.40 -8.78
CA ALA A 39 -10.56 9.11 -9.28
C ALA A 39 -11.81 9.20 -10.17
N VAL A 40 -12.50 10.35 -10.19
CA VAL A 40 -13.68 10.57 -11.07
C VAL A 40 -13.24 10.88 -12.49
N SER A 41 -12.23 11.73 -12.63
CA SER A 41 -11.61 12.07 -13.93
C SER A 41 -10.46 11.13 -14.31
N GLU A 42 -9.98 10.31 -13.38
CA GLU A 42 -8.76 9.51 -13.52
C GLU A 42 -7.51 10.35 -13.87
N GLU A 43 -7.43 11.55 -13.30
CA GLU A 43 -6.36 12.52 -13.58
C GLU A 43 -5.69 13.06 -12.31
N TRP A 44 -4.45 13.53 -12.48
CA TRP A 44 -3.69 14.23 -11.46
C TRP A 44 -3.92 15.74 -11.57
N HIS A 45 -4.29 16.39 -10.47
CA HIS A 45 -4.55 17.82 -10.41
C HIS A 45 -3.56 18.53 -9.50
N ALA A 46 -3.17 19.76 -9.85
CA ALA A 46 -2.32 20.58 -8.96
C ALA A 46 -3.13 21.21 -7.81
N ASP A 47 -4.44 21.34 -7.98
CA ASP A 47 -5.35 21.85 -6.94
C ASP A 47 -5.81 20.71 -6.03
N GLU A 48 -5.55 20.84 -4.73
CA GLU A 48 -5.98 19.88 -3.71
C GLU A 48 -7.51 19.72 -3.66
N HIS A 49 -8.26 20.79 -3.96
CA HIS A 49 -9.72 20.74 -3.93
C HIS A 49 -10.32 19.82 -5.00
N MET A 50 -9.54 19.49 -6.02
CA MET A 50 -9.91 18.54 -7.06
C MET A 50 -9.65 17.09 -6.64
N ALA A 51 -9.00 16.84 -5.49
CA ALA A 51 -8.72 15.49 -5.01
C ALA A 51 -10.01 14.71 -4.71
N THR A 52 -10.05 13.43 -5.09
CA THR A 52 -11.10 12.54 -4.58
C THR A 52 -10.84 12.23 -3.12
N VAL A 53 -11.83 12.56 -2.27
CA VAL A 53 -11.78 12.30 -0.83
C VAL A 53 -12.49 10.99 -0.53
N PHE A 54 -11.75 10.05 0.03
CA PHE A 54 -12.27 8.73 0.40
C PHE A 54 -12.61 8.69 1.90
N ALA A 55 -13.76 8.11 2.23
CA ALA A 55 -14.16 7.88 3.62
C ALA A 55 -13.70 6.51 4.14
N ASP A 56 -13.46 5.55 3.24
CA ASP A 56 -13.01 4.20 3.56
C ASP A 56 -11.53 4.04 3.22
N VAL A 57 -10.74 3.60 4.21
CA VAL A 57 -9.31 3.34 4.06
C VAL A 57 -9.03 2.17 3.12
N ASN A 58 -9.90 1.16 3.08
CA ASN A 58 -9.70 0.00 2.21
C ASN A 58 -9.87 0.40 0.74
N GLN A 59 -10.89 1.21 0.45
CA GLN A 59 -11.15 1.68 -0.91
C GLN A 59 -9.97 2.49 -1.47
N ILE A 60 -9.45 3.44 -0.69
CA ILE A 60 -8.32 4.26 -1.14
C ILE A 60 -7.01 3.46 -1.26
N LEU A 61 -6.81 2.42 -0.44
CA LEU A 61 -5.64 1.54 -0.57
C LEU A 61 -5.67 0.74 -1.88
N TRP A 62 -6.85 0.30 -2.33
CA TRP A 62 -6.99 -0.34 -3.65
C TRP A 62 -6.68 0.63 -4.79
N GLU A 63 -7.18 1.86 -4.70
CA GLU A 63 -6.89 2.91 -5.70
C GLU A 63 -5.40 3.24 -5.75
N HIS A 64 -4.78 3.41 -4.58
CA HIS A 64 -3.34 3.63 -4.42
C HIS A 64 -2.52 2.49 -5.02
N HIS A 65 -2.91 1.24 -4.75
CA HIS A 65 -2.27 0.06 -5.32
C HIS A 65 -2.37 0.06 -6.85
N GLY A 66 -3.55 0.32 -7.41
CA GLY A 66 -3.75 0.40 -8.86
C GLY A 66 -2.85 1.45 -9.53
N LEU A 67 -2.77 2.64 -8.93
CA LEU A 67 -1.88 3.71 -9.40
C LEU A 67 -0.40 3.33 -9.32
N MET A 68 0.01 2.66 -8.24
CA MET A 68 1.38 2.18 -8.07
C MET A 68 1.71 1.13 -9.14
N MET A 69 0.84 0.15 -9.36
CA MET A 69 1.03 -0.90 -10.36
C MET A 69 1.07 -0.33 -11.78
N LYS A 70 0.23 0.66 -12.11
CA LYS A 70 0.31 1.41 -13.39
C LYS A 70 1.68 2.09 -13.55
N ALA A 71 2.23 2.67 -12.50
CA ALA A 71 3.51 3.40 -12.55
C ALA A 71 4.75 2.49 -12.66
N ILE A 72 4.64 1.22 -12.27
CA ILE A 72 5.77 0.26 -12.28
C ILE A 72 5.57 -0.91 -13.25
N GLY A 73 4.44 -0.99 -13.95
CA GLY A 73 4.04 -2.16 -14.75
C GLY A 73 5.05 -2.55 -15.83
N ASP A 74 5.76 -1.56 -16.40
CA ASP A 74 6.77 -1.79 -17.45
C ASP A 74 8.18 -2.07 -16.91
N ARG A 75 8.37 -2.06 -15.58
CA ARG A 75 9.68 -2.30 -14.95
C ARG A 75 9.95 -3.80 -14.82
N PRO A 76 11.22 -4.24 -14.90
CA PRO A 76 11.58 -5.62 -14.59
C PRO A 76 11.08 -6.05 -13.19
N CYS A 77 10.32 -7.14 -13.14
CA CYS A 77 9.76 -7.68 -11.89
C CYS A 77 10.60 -8.85 -11.37
N HIS A 78 11.20 -8.67 -10.20
CA HIS A 78 11.93 -9.72 -9.48
C HIS A 78 11.11 -10.18 -8.28
N LYS A 79 10.76 -11.48 -8.24
CA LYS A 79 9.89 -12.05 -7.20
C LYS A 79 10.73 -12.77 -6.16
N TYR A 80 10.55 -12.39 -4.91
CA TYR A 80 11.15 -13.04 -3.76
C TYR A 80 10.05 -13.59 -2.85
N VAL A 81 10.24 -14.79 -2.34
CA VAL A 81 9.29 -15.43 -1.41
C VAL A 81 9.99 -15.54 -0.05
N MET A 82 9.40 -14.91 0.96
CA MET A 82 9.88 -14.99 2.35
C MET A 82 8.84 -15.73 3.20
N PRO A 83 9.24 -16.73 4.00
CA PRO A 83 8.32 -17.39 4.93
C PRO A 83 7.94 -16.44 6.08
N MET A 84 6.64 -16.24 6.31
CA MET A 84 6.11 -15.55 7.50
C MET A 84 5.65 -16.59 8.52
N SER A 85 5.97 -16.37 9.80
CA SER A 85 5.47 -17.18 10.92
C SER A 85 4.53 -16.33 11.76
N VAL A 86 3.37 -16.87 12.11
CA VAL A 86 2.40 -16.23 13.00
C VAL A 86 2.24 -17.12 14.22
N GLU A 87 2.48 -16.55 15.40
CA GLU A 87 2.29 -17.25 16.68
C GLU A 87 0.99 -16.75 17.33
N LEU A 88 0.13 -17.69 17.72
CA LEU A 88 -1.11 -17.41 18.43
C LEU A 88 -1.01 -17.92 19.87
N TYR A 89 -1.34 -17.03 20.81
CA TYR A 89 -1.37 -17.32 22.24
C TYR A 89 -2.82 -17.31 22.71
N GLY A 90 -3.35 -18.45 23.17
CA GLY A 90 -4.74 -18.58 23.63
C GLY A 90 -5.42 -19.85 23.12
N GLU A 91 -6.76 -19.84 23.13
CA GLU A 91 -7.54 -20.93 22.54
C GLU A 91 -7.29 -21.04 21.03
N LYS A 92 -7.11 -22.27 20.54
CA LYS A 92 -6.82 -22.54 19.13
C LYS A 92 -8.10 -22.36 18.29
N PRO A 93 -8.21 -21.34 17.42
CA PRO A 93 -9.33 -21.23 16.49
C PRO A 93 -9.27 -22.34 15.43
N SER A 94 -10.38 -22.55 14.72
CA SER A 94 -10.34 -23.34 13.47
C SER A 94 -9.45 -22.63 12.45
N LEU A 95 -8.87 -23.39 11.50
CA LEU A 95 -8.01 -22.82 10.46
C LEU A 95 -8.75 -21.76 9.62
N GLU A 96 -10.01 -22.01 9.29
CA GLU A 96 -10.87 -21.09 8.53
C GLU A 96 -11.10 -19.77 9.28
N ALA A 97 -11.49 -19.84 10.56
CA ALA A 97 -11.69 -18.65 11.39
C ALA A 97 -10.37 -17.87 11.58
N PHE A 98 -9.24 -18.58 11.62
CA PHE A 98 -7.92 -17.97 11.71
C PHE A 98 -7.52 -17.24 10.42
N GLN A 99 -7.81 -17.82 9.25
CA GLN A 99 -7.59 -17.17 7.96
C GLN A 99 -8.43 -15.90 7.82
N GLU A 100 -9.73 -15.99 8.12
CA GLU A 100 -10.63 -14.83 8.08
C GLU A 100 -10.19 -13.73 9.06
N TRP A 101 -9.72 -14.12 10.25
CA TRP A 101 -9.17 -13.18 11.21
C TRP A 101 -7.90 -12.50 10.66
N LEU A 102 -6.95 -13.25 10.09
CA LEU A 102 -5.71 -12.69 9.54
C LEU A 102 -5.98 -11.74 8.37
N GLU A 103 -6.91 -12.08 7.49
CA GLU A 103 -7.34 -11.21 6.38
C GLU A 103 -7.82 -9.84 6.86
N LYS A 104 -8.48 -9.79 8.02
CA LYS A 104 -9.04 -8.55 8.59
C LYS A 104 -8.06 -7.82 9.52
N ALA A 105 -7.26 -8.56 10.27
CA ALA A 105 -6.43 -8.02 11.35
C ALA A 105 -5.01 -7.66 10.91
N LEU A 106 -4.46 -8.35 9.91
CA LEU A 106 -3.06 -8.18 9.54
C LEU A 106 -2.87 -6.92 8.70
N ARG A 107 -2.30 -5.89 9.32
CA ARG A 107 -1.84 -4.68 8.63
C ARG A 107 -0.33 -4.77 8.46
N LEU A 108 0.12 -4.88 7.21
CA LEU A 108 1.54 -4.89 6.88
C LEU A 108 2.04 -3.44 6.83
N VAL A 109 2.66 -2.99 7.92
CA VAL A 109 3.24 -1.64 8.00
C VAL A 109 4.66 -1.69 7.46
N VAL A 110 4.84 -1.14 6.26
CA VAL A 110 6.18 -0.94 5.67
C VAL A 110 6.78 0.32 6.31
N ASN A 111 7.59 0.12 7.36
CA ASN A 111 8.34 1.21 7.98
C ASN A 111 9.75 1.24 7.41
N THR A 112 10.07 2.24 6.60
CA THR A 112 11.33 2.32 5.85
C THR A 112 12.04 3.64 6.13
N PRO A 113 12.87 3.70 7.19
CA PRO A 113 13.59 4.92 7.55
C PRO A 113 14.60 5.39 6.50
N ASP A 114 15.23 4.49 5.73
CA ASP A 114 16.32 4.84 4.80
C ASP A 114 15.98 4.76 3.30
N TYR A 115 14.93 4.01 2.91
CA TYR A 115 14.70 3.68 1.49
C TYR A 115 13.26 3.83 1.00
N GLY A 116 12.28 4.22 1.83
CA GLY A 116 10.88 4.36 1.40
C GLY A 116 10.30 3.07 0.77
N TYR A 117 10.36 2.96 -0.55
CA TYR A 117 9.89 1.80 -1.31
C TYR A 117 10.99 0.78 -1.66
N GLY A 118 12.28 1.10 -1.44
CA GLY A 118 13.41 0.22 -1.75
C GLY A 118 14.64 1.02 -2.22
N PRO A 119 15.85 0.42 -2.15
CA PRO A 119 17.08 1.08 -2.59
C PRO A 119 17.05 1.36 -4.10
N ASP A 120 17.77 2.41 -4.54
CA ASP A 120 18.05 2.70 -5.96
C ASP A 120 16.80 2.78 -6.88
N GLY A 121 15.66 3.22 -6.35
CA GLY A 121 14.42 3.33 -7.10
C GLY A 121 13.67 2.01 -7.29
N ALA A 122 14.05 0.95 -6.56
CA ALA A 122 13.28 -0.27 -6.43
C ALA A 122 12.00 -0.03 -5.61
N VAL A 123 10.94 -0.78 -5.92
CA VAL A 123 9.68 -0.78 -5.17
C VAL A 123 9.39 -2.19 -4.67
N GLY A 124 9.27 -2.35 -3.36
CA GLY A 124 8.80 -3.56 -2.71
C GLY A 124 7.27 -3.59 -2.66
N VAL A 125 6.67 -4.62 -3.24
CA VAL A 125 5.25 -4.95 -3.06
C VAL A 125 5.17 -6.24 -2.25
N VAL A 126 4.50 -6.18 -1.10
CA VAL A 126 4.30 -7.36 -0.25
C VAL A 126 2.92 -7.93 -0.52
N MET A 127 2.87 -9.20 -0.91
CA MET A 127 1.63 -9.94 -1.11
C MET A 127 1.53 -11.05 -0.07
N ALA A 128 0.38 -11.14 0.60
CA ALA A 128 0.05 -12.23 1.51
C ALA A 128 -1.02 -13.13 0.88
N HIS A 129 -0.79 -14.44 0.87
CA HIS A 129 -1.72 -15.45 0.37
C HIS A 129 -2.24 -16.29 1.54
N PHE A 130 -3.30 -15.83 2.20
CA PHE A 130 -3.84 -16.47 3.39
C PHE A 130 -4.50 -17.83 3.09
N ASP A 131 -4.98 -18.03 1.87
CA ASP A 131 -5.45 -19.33 1.34
C ASP A 131 -4.37 -20.42 1.38
N LYS A 132 -3.10 -20.02 1.34
CA LYS A 132 -1.94 -20.92 1.41
C LYS A 132 -1.39 -21.10 2.83
N LEU A 133 -2.07 -20.56 3.84
CA LEU A 133 -1.70 -20.74 5.24
C LEU A 133 -1.76 -22.22 5.62
N ARG A 134 -0.69 -22.72 6.25
CA ARG A 134 -0.58 -24.12 6.67
C ARG A 134 -0.10 -24.21 8.11
N GLU A 135 -0.70 -25.11 8.87
CA GLU A 135 -0.24 -25.42 10.22
C GLU A 135 1.12 -26.11 10.16
N LYS A 136 2.14 -25.52 10.80
CA LYS A 136 3.43 -26.18 10.98
C LYS A 136 3.34 -27.10 12.19
N LYS A 137 3.30 -28.41 11.95
CA LYS A 137 3.42 -29.41 13.03
C LYS A 137 4.85 -29.35 13.60
N ARG A 138 4.96 -29.41 14.93
CA ARG A 138 6.24 -29.61 15.62
C ARG A 138 6.80 -30.99 15.30
#